data_AF-A0A925NTV8-F1
#
_entry.id   AF-A0A925NTV8-F1
#
_cell.length_a   1.000
_cell.length_b   1.000
_cell.length_c   1.000
_cell.angle_alpha   90.00
_cell.angle_beta   90.00
_cell.angle_gamma   90.00
#
_symmetry.space_group_name_H-M   'P 1'
#
loop_
_entity.id
_entity.type
_entity.pdbx_description
1 polymer ?
#
loop_
_entity_poly.entity_id
_entity_poly.type
_entity_poly.pdbx_seq_one_letter_code
_entity_poly.pdbx_strand_id
1 'polypeptide(L)'
;MNDLDRLKYDALSRQLDRLRVTQQTFTGRFFHLLIISGVVMIAACLVNNPISYVALPYLLITTGVQSCFYLYHTDFARLQARAVEANINLLLGEKLITQGELEEDYFHTDLRAAFGELTASRMPRFFAAFTLHFLGVWLLVMFWSWYNLFLLLMGGRLVLYVIIFVLWATANFAYLYWHLTERREEKRLVEKLREIYGPTSISPESNPPPRI
;
A
#
# COMPACT_ATOMS: atom_id res chain seq x y z
N MET A 1 25.66 17.45 25.66
CA MET A 1 24.36 16.76 25.70
C MET A 1 24.06 16.41 27.15
N ASN A 2 22.94 16.89 27.69
CA ASN A 2 22.53 16.64 29.07
C ASN A 2 22.10 15.16 29.24
N ASP A 3 22.10 14.61 30.46
CA ASP A 3 21.65 13.24 30.71
C ASP A 3 20.18 13.02 30.32
N LEU A 4 19.35 14.07 30.46
CA LEU A 4 17.98 14.07 29.96
C LEU A 4 17.92 13.93 28.43
N ASP A 5 18.82 14.60 27.70
CA ASP A 5 18.86 14.56 26.24
C ASP A 5 19.34 13.19 25.75
N ARG A 6 20.27 12.56 26.48
CA ARG A 6 20.69 11.17 26.25
C ARG A 6 19.53 10.19 26.41
N LEU A 7 18.76 10.30 27.49
CA LEU A 7 17.58 9.45 27.70
C LEU A 7 16.51 9.64 26.62
N LYS A 8 16.27 10.89 26.19
CA LYS A 8 15.36 11.20 25.08
C LYS A 8 15.85 10.59 23.77
N TYR A 9 17.13 10.75 23.46
CA TYR A 9 17.76 10.17 22.28
C TYR A 9 17.62 8.63 22.26
N ASP A 10 17.91 7.97 23.38
CA ASP A 10 17.80 6.51 23.49
C ASP A 10 16.36 6.03 23.31
N ALA A 11 15.40 6.74 23.90
CA ALA A 11 13.97 6.41 23.76
C ALA A 11 13.48 6.54 22.32
N LEU A 12 13.86 7.64 21.64
CA LEU A 12 13.51 7.89 20.24
C LEU A 12 14.19 6.91 19.30
N SER A 13 15.45 6.58 19.53
CA SER A 13 16.20 5.61 18.72
C SER A 13 15.55 4.22 18.80
N ARG A 14 15.17 3.77 20.00
CA ARG A 14 14.42 2.51 20.16
C ARG A 14 13.04 2.55 19.50
N GLN A 15 12.37 3.69 19.51
CA GLN A 15 11.10 3.86 18.83
C GLN A 15 11.27 3.78 17.31
N LEU A 16 12.31 4.43 16.76
CA LEU A 16 12.65 4.38 15.35
C LEU A 16 12.95 2.95 14.90
N ASP A 17 13.72 2.19 15.67
CA ASP A 17 14.00 0.78 15.38
C ASP A 17 12.73 -0.06 15.32
N ARG A 18 11.80 0.13 16.26
CA ARG A 18 10.50 -0.56 16.25
C ARG A 18 9.67 -0.20 15.01
N LEU A 19 9.69 1.06 14.59
CA LEU A 19 8.98 1.51 13.38
C LEU A 19 9.58 0.91 12.12
N ARG A 20 10.92 0.84 12.02
CA ARG A 20 11.62 0.19 10.91
C ARG A 20 11.33 -1.31 10.84
N VAL A 21 11.36 -2.01 11.98
CA VAL A 21 10.97 -3.43 12.05
C VAL A 21 9.52 -3.63 11.60
N THR A 22 8.63 -2.72 11.99
CA THR A 22 7.22 -2.75 11.58
C THR A 22 7.09 -2.57 10.06
N GLN A 23 7.78 -1.59 9.48
CA GLN A 23 7.83 -1.36 8.02
C GLN A 23 8.35 -2.60 7.27
N GLN A 24 9.44 -3.21 7.73
CA GLN A 24 10.01 -4.43 7.15
C GLN A 24 9.04 -5.61 7.27
N THR A 25 8.35 -5.74 8.40
CA THR A 25 7.38 -6.83 8.63
C THR A 25 6.21 -6.72 7.67
N PHE A 26 5.61 -5.54 7.50
CA PHE A 26 4.49 -5.34 6.58
C PHE A 26 4.91 -5.45 5.11
N THR A 27 6.08 -4.93 4.76
CA THR A 27 6.68 -5.12 3.43
C THR A 27 6.92 -6.61 3.14
N GLY A 28 7.46 -7.34 4.11
CA GLY A 28 7.63 -8.79 4.02
C GLY A 28 6.30 -9.51 3.81
N ARG A 29 5.26 -9.19 4.60
CA ARG A 29 3.92 -9.77 4.45
C ARG A 29 3.30 -9.48 3.09
N PHE A 30 3.50 -8.27 2.56
CA PHE A 30 3.07 -7.92 1.21
C PHE A 30 3.70 -8.83 0.15
N PHE A 31 5.03 -9.00 0.16
CA PHE A 31 5.70 -9.88 -0.80
C PHE A 31 5.35 -11.36 -0.61
N HIS A 32 5.21 -11.83 0.63
CA HIS A 32 4.76 -13.20 0.90
C HIS A 32 3.35 -13.43 0.35
N LEU A 33 2.43 -12.48 0.53
CA LEU A 33 1.10 -12.56 -0.04
C LEU A 33 1.14 -12.61 -1.57
N LEU A 34 1.98 -11.77 -2.21
CA LEU A 34 2.16 -11.81 -3.67
C LEU A 34 2.72 -13.13 -4.17
N ILE A 35 3.70 -13.71 -3.47
CA ILE A 35 4.28 -15.01 -3.83
C ILE A 35 3.23 -16.12 -3.68
N ILE A 36 2.55 -16.18 -2.54
CA ILE A 36 1.53 -17.21 -2.26
C ILE A 36 0.39 -17.11 -3.28
N SER A 37 -0.14 -15.89 -3.50
CA SER A 37 -1.21 -15.68 -4.48
C SER A 37 -0.74 -16.01 -5.90
N GLY A 38 0.50 -15.69 -6.26
CA GLY A 38 1.11 -16.06 -7.54
C GLY A 38 1.23 -17.58 -7.72
N VAL A 39 1.70 -18.31 -6.72
CA VAL A 39 1.80 -19.78 -6.75
C VAL A 39 0.41 -20.41 -6.86
N VAL A 40 -0.55 -19.96 -6.06
CA VAL A 40 -1.95 -20.43 -6.11
C VAL A 40 -2.55 -20.16 -7.49
N MET A 41 -2.29 -18.99 -8.07
CA MET A 41 -2.76 -18.60 -9.38
C MET A 41 -2.19 -19.50 -10.48
N ILE A 42 -0.88 -19.76 -10.47
CA ILE A 42 -0.22 -20.66 -11.42
C ILE A 42 -0.78 -22.07 -11.28
N ALA A 43 -0.90 -22.59 -10.05
CA ALA A 43 -1.47 -23.91 -9.79
C ALA A 43 -2.91 -24.02 -10.30
N ALA A 44 -3.75 -23.00 -10.07
CA ALA A 44 -5.11 -22.95 -10.57
C ALA A 44 -5.18 -22.95 -12.11
N CYS A 45 -4.26 -22.23 -12.77
CA CYS A 45 -4.17 -22.24 -14.23
C CYS A 45 -3.74 -23.60 -14.77
N LEU A 46 -2.80 -24.28 -14.10
CA LEU A 46 -2.32 -25.61 -14.49
C LEU A 46 -3.36 -26.71 -14.29
N VAL A 47 -4.11 -26.66 -13.18
CA VAL A 47 -5.19 -27.62 -12.90
C VAL A 47 -6.36 -27.45 -13.88
N ASN A 48 -6.61 -26.22 -14.33
CA ASN A 48 -7.54 -25.92 -15.42
C ASN A 48 -8.96 -26.49 -15.20
N ASN A 49 -9.50 -26.34 -13.99
CA ASN A 49 -10.82 -26.86 -13.63
C ASN A 49 -11.88 -25.74 -13.47
N PRO A 50 -13.18 -26.09 -13.54
CA PRO A 50 -14.27 -25.12 -13.36
C PRO A 50 -14.21 -24.30 -12.06
N ILE A 51 -13.76 -24.92 -10.97
CA ILE A 51 -13.69 -24.28 -9.65
C ILE A 51 -12.62 -23.19 -9.65
N SER A 52 -11.48 -23.43 -10.29
CA SER A 52 -10.41 -22.45 -10.49
C SER A 52 -10.92 -21.23 -11.25
N TYR A 53 -11.72 -21.42 -12.32
CA TYR A 53 -12.28 -20.29 -13.07
C TYR A 53 -13.25 -19.43 -12.25
N VAL A 54 -14.00 -20.08 -11.35
CA VAL A 54 -14.90 -19.39 -10.43
C VAL A 54 -14.10 -18.61 -9.39
N ALA A 55 -13.11 -19.25 -8.75
CA ALA A 55 -12.42 -18.75 -7.58
C ALA A 55 -11.38 -17.66 -7.87
N LEU A 56 -10.67 -17.75 -9.01
CA LEU A 56 -9.56 -16.85 -9.34
C LEU A 56 -9.95 -15.35 -9.28
N PRO A 57 -11.06 -14.89 -9.88
CA PRO A 57 -11.48 -13.48 -9.80
C PRO A 57 -11.70 -12.97 -8.36
N TYR A 58 -12.26 -13.81 -7.48
CA TYR A 58 -12.49 -13.44 -6.08
C TYR A 58 -11.18 -13.37 -5.29
N LEU A 59 -10.29 -14.35 -5.52
CA LEU A 59 -8.98 -14.38 -4.88
C LEU A 59 -8.12 -13.18 -5.29
N LEU A 60 -8.15 -12.79 -6.57
CA LEU A 60 -7.41 -11.65 -7.09
C LEU A 60 -7.88 -10.33 -6.48
N ILE A 61 -9.20 -10.10 -6.38
CA ILE A 61 -9.74 -8.91 -5.69
C ILE A 61 -9.30 -8.89 -4.22
N THR A 62 -9.47 -10.01 -3.53
CA THR A 62 -9.17 -10.11 -2.08
C THR A 62 -7.68 -9.88 -1.83
N THR A 63 -6.83 -10.46 -2.68
CA THR A 63 -5.37 -10.26 -2.65
C THR A 63 -5.01 -8.81 -2.92
N GLY A 64 -5.64 -8.16 -3.91
CA GLY A 64 -5.44 -6.75 -4.19
C GLY A 64 -5.79 -5.85 -3.00
N VAL A 65 -6.95 -6.07 -2.38
CA VAL A 65 -7.40 -5.30 -1.20
C VAL A 65 -6.46 -5.52 -0.01
N GLN A 66 -6.06 -6.77 0.24
CA GLN A 66 -5.13 -7.10 1.32
C GLN A 66 -3.72 -6.53 1.06
N SER A 67 -3.27 -6.53 -0.19
CA SER A 67 -2.04 -5.87 -0.62
C SER A 67 -2.09 -4.36 -0.36
N CYS A 68 -3.19 -3.68 -0.69
CA CYS A 68 -3.40 -2.28 -0.36
C CYS A 68 -3.33 -2.03 1.16
N PHE A 69 -3.91 -2.92 1.97
CA PHE A 69 -3.87 -2.81 3.43
C PHE A 69 -2.43 -2.91 3.98
N TYR A 70 -1.60 -3.83 3.46
CA TYR A 70 -0.20 -3.92 3.89
C TYR A 70 0.62 -2.71 3.47
N LEU A 71 0.43 -2.21 2.24
CA LEU A 71 1.12 -1.00 1.77
C LEU A 71 0.74 0.22 2.61
N TYR A 72 -0.54 0.37 2.96
CA TYR A 72 -1.00 1.45 3.84
C TYR A 72 -0.27 1.45 5.20
N HIS A 73 -0.08 0.27 5.81
CA HIS A 73 0.64 0.16 7.09
C HIS A 73 2.14 0.45 6.96
N THR A 74 2.74 0.09 5.83
CA THR A 74 4.13 0.43 5.51
C THR A 74 4.28 1.96 5.40
N ASP A 75 3.38 2.63 4.68
CA ASP A 75 3.38 4.09 4.53
C ASP A 75 3.17 4.79 5.87
N PHE A 76 2.25 4.27 6.69
CA PHE A 76 1.99 4.76 8.03
C PHE A 76 3.21 4.66 8.96
N ALA A 77 3.88 3.50 8.99
CA ALA A 77 5.09 3.31 9.79
C ALA A 77 6.22 4.25 9.33
N ARG A 78 6.33 4.47 8.02
CA ARG A 78 7.31 5.37 7.41
C ARG A 78 7.07 6.83 7.79
N LEU A 79 5.83 7.30 7.77
CA LEU A 79 5.48 8.66 8.20
C LEU A 79 5.87 8.90 9.66
N GLN A 80 5.62 7.93 10.54
CA GLN A 80 6.05 8.01 11.94
C GLN A 80 7.58 7.98 12.08
N ALA A 81 8.27 7.12 11.32
CA ALA A 81 9.71 7.02 11.35
C ALA A 81 10.36 8.37 10.98
N ARG A 82 9.86 9.03 9.93
CA ARG A 82 10.29 10.38 9.54
C ARG A 82 10.11 11.41 10.63
N ALA A 83 8.97 11.39 11.31
CA ALA A 83 8.72 12.29 12.43
C ALA A 83 9.75 12.06 13.55
N VAL A 84 10.02 10.80 13.93
CA VAL A 84 11.01 10.47 14.95
C VAL A 84 12.43 10.85 14.53
N GLU A 85 12.81 10.58 13.27
CA GLU A 85 14.12 10.97 12.70
C GLU A 85 14.34 12.49 12.76
N ALA A 86 13.32 13.28 12.41
CA ALA A 86 13.40 14.73 12.50
C ALA A 86 13.66 15.21 13.94
N ASN A 87 13.06 14.57 14.95
CA ASN A 87 13.32 14.91 16.36
C ASN A 87 14.71 14.54 16.81
N ILE A 88 15.21 13.37 16.38
CA ILE A 88 16.57 12.96 16.68
C ILE A 88 17.56 13.97 16.09
N ASN A 89 17.36 14.39 14.84
CA ASN A 89 18.20 15.40 14.19
C ASN A 89 18.13 16.76 14.93
N LEU A 90 16.95 17.18 15.39
CA LEU A 90 16.79 18.39 16.21
C LEU A 90 17.54 18.29 17.56
N LEU A 91 17.49 17.13 18.22
CA LEU A 91 18.20 16.91 19.49
C LEU A 91 19.72 16.91 19.31
N LEU A 92 20.21 16.37 18.20
CA LEU A 92 21.63 16.31 17.89
C LEU A 92 22.19 17.63 17.33
N GLY A 93 21.33 18.54 16.87
CA GLY A 93 21.73 19.80 16.24
C GLY A 93 22.34 19.62 14.84
N GLU A 94 22.36 18.40 14.33
CA GLU A 94 22.92 18.01 13.02
C GLU A 94 21.94 17.10 12.27
N LYS A 95 22.00 17.15 10.94
CA LYS A 95 21.22 16.26 10.07
C LYS A 95 21.96 14.94 9.86
N LEU A 96 21.93 14.07 10.86
CA LEU A 96 22.69 12.81 10.89
C LEU A 96 21.91 11.61 10.32
N ILE A 97 20.57 11.62 10.41
CA ILE A 97 19.73 10.49 9.97
C ILE A 97 18.83 10.94 8.82
N THR A 98 19.08 10.40 7.62
CA THR A 98 18.41 10.77 6.36
C THR A 98 17.77 9.59 5.65
N GLN A 99 17.62 8.42 6.30
CA GLN A 99 17.08 7.23 5.65
C GLN A 99 15.69 7.47 5.05
N GLY A 100 14.80 8.19 5.76
CA GLY A 100 13.48 8.54 5.23
C GLY A 100 13.50 9.45 3.99
N GLU A 101 14.53 10.28 3.83
CA GLU A 101 14.78 11.14 2.67
C GLU A 101 15.43 10.35 1.52
N LEU A 102 16.42 9.52 1.81
CA LEU A 102 17.05 8.60 0.85
C LEU A 102 16.03 7.62 0.26
N GLU A 103 15.12 7.09 1.08
CA GLU A 103 14.00 6.26 0.61
C GLU A 103 12.99 7.07 -0.21
N GLU A 104 12.84 8.38 0.03
CA GLU A 104 11.96 9.25 -0.78
C GLU A 104 12.53 9.46 -2.16
N ASP A 105 13.80 9.85 -2.22
CA ASP A 105 14.52 10.03 -3.48
C ASP A 105 14.57 8.73 -4.28
N TYR A 106 14.76 7.59 -3.60
CA TYR A 106 14.83 6.28 -4.25
C TYR A 106 13.47 5.72 -4.68
N PHE A 107 12.43 5.79 -3.82
CA PHE A 107 11.13 5.15 -4.09
C PHE A 107 10.04 6.09 -4.62
N HIS A 108 10.03 7.37 -4.22
CA HIS A 108 8.89 8.26 -4.45
C HIS A 108 9.33 9.71 -4.72
N THR A 109 9.59 10.07 -5.98
CA THR A 109 9.08 11.36 -6.42
C THR A 109 7.78 11.12 -7.19
N ASP A 110 6.73 11.74 -6.65
CA ASP A 110 5.35 11.83 -7.15
C ASP A 110 4.63 10.54 -7.56
N LEU A 111 4.26 9.74 -6.55
CA LEU A 111 3.19 8.73 -6.65
C LEU A 111 1.83 9.31 -7.13
N ARG A 112 1.59 10.63 -6.96
CA ARG A 112 0.37 11.32 -7.43
C ARG A 112 0.26 11.43 -8.94
N ALA A 113 1.38 11.46 -9.67
CA ALA A 113 1.36 11.48 -11.14
C ALA A 113 0.94 10.13 -11.72
N ALA A 114 1.17 9.02 -11.00
CA ALA A 114 0.97 7.67 -11.54
C ALA A 114 -0.50 7.26 -11.74
N PHE A 115 -1.46 7.90 -11.05
CA PHE A 115 -2.89 7.60 -11.22
C PHE A 115 -3.65 8.63 -12.08
N GLY A 116 -3.09 9.82 -12.32
CA GLY A 116 -3.72 10.88 -13.12
C GLY A 116 -3.07 11.14 -14.48
N GLU A 117 -1.79 10.79 -14.64
CA GLU A 117 -1.01 11.04 -15.85
C GLU A 117 -0.44 9.71 -16.38
N LEU A 118 -1.24 9.02 -17.18
CA LEU A 118 -0.78 7.99 -18.13
C LEU A 118 0.00 8.65 -19.29
N THR A 119 0.87 9.61 -18.98
CA THR A 119 1.63 10.38 -19.96
C THR A 119 3.01 9.72 -20.09
N ALA A 120 3.29 9.20 -21.29
CA ALA A 120 4.49 8.41 -21.62
C ALA A 120 5.84 9.14 -21.46
N SER A 121 5.89 10.34 -20.89
CA SER A 121 7.09 11.20 -20.81
C SER A 121 7.78 11.21 -19.43
N ARG A 122 7.19 10.56 -18.40
CA ARG A 122 7.85 10.31 -17.10
C ARG A 122 7.55 8.88 -16.66
N MET A 123 8.32 7.94 -17.17
CA MET A 123 8.22 6.52 -16.83
C MET A 123 8.22 6.37 -15.29
N PRO A 124 7.20 5.76 -14.67
CA PRO A 124 7.09 5.83 -13.24
C PRO A 124 8.07 4.83 -12.63
N ARG A 125 8.84 5.32 -11.66
CA ARG A 125 9.94 4.63 -10.97
C ARG A 125 9.52 3.23 -10.51
N PHE A 126 10.50 2.32 -10.47
CA PHE A 126 10.42 0.86 -10.24
C PHE A 126 9.13 0.33 -9.59
N PHE A 127 8.70 0.91 -8.46
CA PHE A 127 7.49 0.49 -7.74
C PHE A 127 6.20 0.60 -8.57
N ALA A 128 6.00 1.68 -9.32
CA ALA A 128 4.80 1.83 -10.14
C ALA A 128 4.81 0.90 -11.37
N ALA A 129 5.97 0.74 -12.02
CA ALA A 129 6.13 -0.25 -13.08
C ALA A 129 5.89 -1.68 -12.56
N PHE A 130 6.36 -1.97 -11.34
CA PHE A 130 6.12 -3.23 -10.64
C PHE A 130 4.63 -3.43 -10.33
N THR A 131 3.94 -2.43 -9.76
CA THR A 131 2.49 -2.51 -9.49
C THR A 131 1.70 -2.69 -10.79
N LEU A 132 2.03 -1.95 -11.86
CA LEU A 132 1.39 -2.10 -13.17
C LEU A 132 1.64 -3.47 -13.78
N HIS A 133 2.84 -4.04 -13.62
CA HIS A 133 3.14 -5.40 -14.05
C HIS A 133 2.22 -6.42 -13.37
N PHE A 134 2.11 -6.39 -12.04
CA PHE A 134 1.24 -7.30 -11.30
C PHE A 134 -0.24 -7.09 -11.63
N LEU A 135 -0.68 -5.84 -11.75
CA LEU A 135 -2.05 -5.53 -12.18
C LEU A 135 -2.34 -6.08 -13.57
N GLY A 136 -1.42 -5.91 -14.53
CA GLY A 136 -1.54 -6.46 -15.87
C GLY A 136 -1.63 -7.99 -15.87
N VAL A 137 -0.77 -8.66 -15.11
CA VAL A 137 -0.80 -10.12 -14.96
C VAL A 137 -2.14 -10.58 -14.35
N TRP A 138 -2.62 -9.92 -13.31
CA TRP A 138 -3.89 -10.25 -12.66
C TRP A 138 -5.09 -10.02 -13.60
N LEU A 139 -5.10 -8.94 -14.37
CA LEU A 139 -6.15 -8.67 -15.36
C LEU A 139 -6.17 -9.73 -16.46
N LEU A 140 -5.01 -10.15 -16.95
CA LEU A 140 -4.91 -11.23 -17.95
C LEU A 140 -5.48 -12.54 -17.40
N VAL A 141 -5.14 -12.90 -16.16
CA VAL A 141 -5.67 -14.11 -15.53
C VAL A 141 -7.17 -14.00 -15.25
N MET A 142 -7.66 -12.84 -14.78
CA MET A 142 -9.10 -12.62 -14.63
C MET A 142 -9.83 -12.78 -15.96
N PHE A 143 -9.32 -12.18 -17.04
CA PHE A 143 -9.93 -12.29 -18.36
C PHE A 143 -9.94 -13.74 -18.86
N TRP A 144 -8.82 -14.44 -18.73
CA TRP A 144 -8.74 -15.87 -19.07
C TRP A 144 -9.75 -16.70 -18.25
N SER A 145 -9.86 -16.44 -16.95
CA SER A 145 -10.80 -17.11 -16.06
C SER A 145 -12.25 -16.90 -16.48
N TRP A 146 -12.63 -15.64 -16.76
CA TRP A 146 -13.98 -15.31 -17.22
C TRP A 146 -14.30 -15.84 -18.60
N TYR A 147 -13.33 -15.85 -19.52
CA TYR A 147 -13.52 -16.43 -20.83
C TYR A 147 -13.87 -17.93 -20.73
N ASN A 148 -13.12 -18.69 -19.94
CA ASN A 148 -13.43 -20.11 -19.72
C ASN A 148 -14.75 -20.32 -18.99
N LEU A 149 -15.07 -19.46 -18.02
CA LEU A 149 -16.33 -19.51 -17.28
C LEU A 149 -17.53 -19.19 -18.16
N PHE A 150 -17.39 -18.25 -19.11
CA PHE A 150 -18.41 -17.91 -20.10
C PHE A 150 -18.67 -19.08 -21.06
N LEU A 151 -17.63 -19.81 -21.47
CA LEU A 151 -17.78 -21.00 -22.29
C LEU A 151 -18.48 -22.15 -21.54
N LEU A 152 -18.26 -22.25 -20.22
CA LEU A 152 -18.79 -23.32 -19.39
C LEU A 152 -20.22 -23.05 -18.86
N LEU A 153 -20.51 -21.81 -18.50
CA LEU A 153 -21.79 -21.40 -17.92
C LEU A 153 -22.64 -20.69 -18.98
N MET A 154 -23.86 -21.16 -19.18
CA MET A 154 -24.84 -20.50 -20.03
C MET A 154 -26.06 -20.01 -19.25
N GLY A 155 -26.65 -18.91 -19.72
CA GLY A 155 -27.89 -18.36 -19.20
C GLY A 155 -27.81 -17.90 -17.74
N GLY A 156 -28.82 -18.25 -16.93
CA GLY A 156 -29.00 -17.69 -15.58
C GLY A 156 -27.87 -17.97 -14.58
N ARG A 157 -27.08 -19.04 -14.76
CA ARG A 157 -25.96 -19.37 -13.86
C ARG A 157 -24.80 -18.37 -14.00
N LEU A 158 -24.52 -17.95 -15.22
CA LEU A 158 -23.52 -16.91 -15.50
C LEU A 158 -23.96 -15.56 -14.90
N VAL A 159 -25.24 -15.21 -15.07
CA VAL A 159 -25.81 -13.98 -14.50
C VAL A 159 -25.69 -13.97 -12.98
N LEU A 160 -26.07 -15.08 -12.31
CA LEU A 160 -25.93 -15.20 -10.87
C LEU A 160 -24.48 -15.05 -10.41
N TYR A 161 -23.54 -15.69 -11.11
CA TYR A 161 -22.10 -15.55 -10.83
C TYR A 161 -21.65 -14.09 -10.92
N VAL A 162 -22.02 -13.38 -12.00
CA VAL A 162 -21.64 -11.97 -12.20
C VAL A 162 -22.22 -11.09 -11.09
N ILE A 163 -23.48 -11.30 -10.70
CA ILE A 163 -24.10 -10.55 -9.60
C ILE A 163 -23.31 -10.76 -8.30
N ILE A 164 -23.00 -12.01 -7.94
CA ILE A 164 -22.24 -12.33 -6.72
C ILE A 164 -20.85 -11.71 -6.79
N PHE A 165 -20.19 -11.78 -7.94
CA PHE A 165 -18.87 -11.21 -8.16
C PHE A 165 -18.90 -9.68 -7.98
N VAL A 166 -19.87 -9.00 -8.58
CA VAL A 166 -20.02 -7.53 -8.46
C VAL A 166 -20.29 -7.14 -7.02
N LEU A 167 -21.15 -7.88 -6.30
CA LEU A 167 -21.40 -7.64 -4.88
C LEU A 167 -20.12 -7.81 -4.05
N TRP A 168 -19.35 -8.87 -4.30
CA TRP A 168 -18.08 -9.12 -3.62
C TRP A 168 -17.06 -8.03 -3.88
N ALA A 169 -16.87 -7.66 -5.16
CA ALA A 169 -15.97 -6.59 -5.56
C ALA A 169 -16.38 -5.27 -4.89
N THR A 170 -17.66 -4.92 -4.98
CA THR A 170 -18.19 -3.69 -4.40
C THR A 170 -18.02 -3.66 -2.89
N ALA A 171 -18.27 -4.77 -2.18
CA ALA A 171 -18.07 -4.85 -0.73
C ALA A 171 -16.59 -4.64 -0.35
N ASN A 172 -15.66 -5.25 -1.09
CA ASN A 172 -14.23 -5.09 -0.87
C ASN A 172 -13.75 -3.65 -1.15
N PHE A 173 -14.17 -3.06 -2.27
CA PHE A 173 -13.83 -1.68 -2.60
C PHE A 173 -14.49 -0.69 -1.64
N ALA A 174 -15.73 -0.91 -1.22
CA ALA A 174 -16.42 -0.07 -0.25
C ALA A 174 -15.74 -0.15 1.12
N TYR A 175 -15.30 -1.33 1.55
CA TYR A 175 -14.51 -1.50 2.77
C TYR A 175 -13.19 -0.74 2.69
N LEU A 176 -12.44 -0.92 1.60
CA LEU A 176 -11.17 -0.22 1.39
C LEU A 176 -11.38 1.30 1.33
N TYR A 177 -12.39 1.76 0.59
CA TYR A 177 -12.74 3.17 0.49
C TYR A 177 -13.13 3.73 1.85
N TRP A 178 -14.00 3.07 2.60
CA TRP A 178 -14.38 3.49 3.95
C TRP A 178 -13.15 3.62 4.85
N HIS A 179 -12.31 2.58 4.91
CA HIS A 179 -11.09 2.57 5.70
C HIS A 179 -10.10 3.68 5.28
N LEU A 180 -9.91 3.88 3.97
CA LEU A 180 -9.00 4.89 3.42
C LEU A 180 -9.57 6.31 3.41
N THR A 181 -10.88 6.50 3.51
CA THR A 181 -11.54 7.83 3.54
C THR A 181 -11.70 8.31 4.98
N GLU A 182 -11.80 7.38 5.92
CA GLU A 182 -11.77 7.66 7.36
C GLU A 182 -10.35 8.01 7.86
N ARG A 183 -9.53 8.67 7.02
CA ARG A 183 -8.24 9.35 7.33
C ARG A 183 -8.34 10.39 8.45
N ARG A 184 -9.47 10.49 9.14
CA ARG A 184 -9.58 11.11 10.45
C ARG A 184 -8.48 10.59 11.38
N GLU A 185 -8.13 9.31 11.31
CA GLU A 185 -7.06 8.76 12.15
C GLU A 185 -5.67 9.22 11.71
N GLU A 186 -5.38 9.24 10.41
CA GLU A 186 -4.10 9.75 9.88
C GLU A 186 -3.92 11.23 10.21
N LYS A 187 -4.95 12.07 9.99
CA LYS A 187 -4.91 13.50 10.35
C LYS A 187 -4.80 13.71 11.86
N ARG A 188 -5.56 12.96 12.65
CA ARG A 188 -5.47 13.01 14.13
C ARG A 188 -4.11 12.53 14.61
N LEU A 189 -3.49 11.56 13.95
CA LEU A 189 -2.18 11.06 14.29
C LEU A 189 -1.09 12.05 13.90
N VAL A 190 -1.14 12.64 12.70
CA VAL A 190 -0.22 13.72 12.30
C VAL A 190 -0.35 14.91 13.26
N GLU A 191 -1.56 15.27 13.66
CA GLU A 191 -1.80 16.32 14.66
C GLU A 191 -1.20 15.93 16.03
N LYS A 192 -1.43 14.70 16.50
CA LYS A 192 -0.82 14.18 17.73
C LYS A 192 0.71 14.10 17.65
N LEU A 193 1.26 13.73 16.50
CA LEU A 193 2.71 13.71 16.27
C LEU A 193 3.24 15.14 16.33
N ARG A 194 2.55 16.10 15.73
CA ARG A 194 2.90 17.53 15.79
C ARG A 194 2.81 18.08 17.21
N GLU A 195 1.84 17.64 18.00
CA GLU A 195 1.68 17.99 19.41
C GLU A 195 2.82 17.42 20.28
N ILE A 196 3.18 16.15 20.07
CA ILE A 196 4.20 15.45 20.86
C ILE A 196 5.62 15.90 20.49
N TYR A 197 5.85 16.19 19.22
CA TYR A 197 7.19 16.36 18.66
C TYR A 197 7.47 17.76 18.07
N GLY A 198 6.50 18.69 18.14
CA GLY A 198 6.62 20.02 17.55
C GLY A 198 6.35 20.05 16.03
N PRO A 199 6.53 21.20 15.37
CA PRO A 199 6.37 21.34 13.93
C PRO A 199 7.45 20.52 13.21
N THR A 200 7.15 19.25 13.00
CA THR A 200 7.82 18.46 11.96
C THR A 200 7.61 19.19 10.64
N SER A 201 8.61 19.19 9.75
CA SER A 201 8.48 19.70 8.37
C SER A 201 7.41 18.96 7.54
N ILE A 202 6.68 18.04 8.17
CA ILE A 202 5.53 17.31 7.67
C ILE A 202 4.33 18.26 7.67
N SER A 203 4.33 19.20 6.73
CA SER A 203 3.12 19.95 6.40
C SER A 203 2.20 19.04 5.56
N PRO A 204 0.94 18.80 5.97
CA PRO A 204 -0.06 18.25 5.06
C PRO A 204 -0.38 19.20 3.89
N GLU A 205 0.11 20.44 3.97
CA GLU A 205 -0.16 21.58 3.10
C GLU A 205 0.87 21.77 1.96
N SER A 206 1.93 20.96 1.89
CA SER A 206 2.79 20.93 0.68
C SER A 206 2.09 20.26 -0.52
N ASN A 207 0.87 19.76 -0.34
CA ASN A 207 -0.04 19.42 -1.41
C ASN A 207 -1.32 20.27 -1.30
N PRO A 208 -1.44 21.40 -2.01
CA PRO A 208 -2.70 22.14 -2.05
C PRO A 208 -3.83 21.21 -2.50
N PRO A 209 -5.08 21.43 -2.01
CA PRO A 209 -6.23 20.69 -2.52
C PRO A 209 -6.34 20.93 -4.03
N PRO A 210 -6.67 19.89 -4.82
CA PRO A 210 -6.83 20.04 -6.26
C PRO A 210 -7.89 21.11 -6.51
N ARG A 211 -7.53 22.14 -7.28
CA ARG A 211 -8.55 22.91 -7.98
C ARG A 211 -9.16 21.95 -9.01
N ILE A 212 -10.47 21.75 -8.87
CA ILE A 212 -11.35 20.97 -9.75
C ILE A 212 -11.10 21.37 -11.20
#